data_AF-A0A8C0J2S6-F1
#
_entry.id   AF-A0A8C0J2S6-F1
#
_cell.length_a   1.000
_cell.length_b   1.000
_cell.length_c   1.000
_cell.angle_alpha   90.00
_cell.angle_beta   90.00
_cell.angle_gamma   90.00
#
_symmetry.space_group_name_H-M   'P 1'
#
loop_
_entity.id
_entity.type
_entity.pdbx_description
1 polymer ?
#
loop_
_entity_poly.entity_id
_entity_poly.type
_entity_poly.pdbx_seq_one_letter_code
_entity_poly.pdbx_strand_id
1 'polypeptide(L)'
;GKRFSFVCMRERGLGQPLEDDLACPICSDSLEDPVLLNCGHNFCQACITRVWEGLEENFSCPKCGKRFQERHLLPNPLLGKMVERVRLLILKYELCILTLDAASAHPGLVVSPDRHSVWHGNSGGCPPSDHRRFFPASCILGSEGFSSGRHRWEVEVGDKDGWAVGVARESVRRRDPMELQPQHGVWAVELGWYQLLPLSPWPPAAAPSQRPHRIQVCLDYEGGRVSFYDAENLTPLFTFTASFTETLFPFFWLWAPSARITLCP
;
A
#
# COMPACT_ATOMS: atom_id res chain seq x y z
N GLY A 1 19.07 20.99 46.17
CA GLY A 1 18.27 20.81 44.94
C GLY A 1 18.36 19.36 44.52
N LYS A 2 17.24 18.64 44.52
CA LYS A 2 17.19 17.21 44.22
C LYS A 2 17.21 16.98 42.69
N ARG A 3 18.09 16.09 42.25
CA ARG A 3 18.21 15.55 40.89
C ARG A 3 17.00 14.64 40.64
N PHE A 4 16.14 14.99 39.69
CA PHE A 4 15.10 14.07 39.21
C PHE A 4 15.66 13.27 38.05
N SER A 5 16.02 12.02 38.32
CA SER A 5 16.22 10.98 37.32
C SER A 5 14.85 10.54 36.80
N PHE A 6 14.54 10.84 35.54
CA PHE A 6 13.41 10.23 34.86
C PHE A 6 13.81 8.81 34.48
N VAL A 7 13.42 7.85 35.30
CA VAL A 7 13.38 6.44 34.90
C VAL A 7 12.19 6.32 33.96
N CYS A 8 12.47 6.19 32.66
CA CYS A 8 11.46 5.85 31.66
C CYS A 8 11.03 4.40 31.92
N MET A 9 9.98 4.19 32.72
CA MET A 9 9.29 2.91 32.70
C MET A 9 8.57 2.82 31.36
N ARG A 10 9.07 1.93 30.48
CA ARG A 10 8.33 1.44 29.32
C ARG A 10 7.01 0.84 29.84
N GLU A 11 5.93 1.59 29.76
CA GLU A 11 4.60 0.99 29.75
C GLU A 11 4.56 0.06 28.54
N ARG A 12 4.45 -1.25 28.78
CA ARG A 12 4.15 -2.22 27.73
C ARG A 12 2.75 -1.89 27.23
N GLY A 13 2.67 -1.20 26.10
CA GLY A 13 1.39 -0.97 25.44
C GLY A 13 0.68 -2.30 25.18
N LEU A 14 -0.65 -2.32 25.30
CA LEU A 14 -1.50 -3.50 25.08
C LEU A 14 -1.27 -4.23 23.74
N GLY A 15 -0.54 -3.65 22.79
CA GLY A 15 -0.25 -4.23 21.48
C GLY A 15 0.94 -5.19 21.41
N GLN A 16 1.90 -5.13 22.35
CA GLN A 16 3.14 -5.93 22.26
C GLN A 16 2.91 -7.45 22.28
N PRO A 17 2.04 -8.02 23.14
CA PRO A 17 1.82 -9.46 23.15
C PRO A 17 1.18 -9.96 21.85
N LEU A 18 0.33 -9.13 21.23
CA LEU A 18 -0.38 -9.48 20.01
C LEU A 18 0.53 -9.36 18.77
N GLU A 19 1.48 -8.43 18.77
CA GLU A 19 2.52 -8.33 17.74
C GLU A 19 3.43 -9.56 17.77
N ASP A 20 3.84 -10.02 18.95
CA ASP A 20 4.69 -11.20 19.12
C ASP A 20 4.01 -12.48 18.61
N ASP A 21 2.69 -12.62 18.83
CA ASP A 21 1.89 -13.76 18.37
C ASP A 21 1.73 -13.79 16.83
N LEU A 22 1.91 -12.64 16.18
CA LEU A 22 1.77 -12.44 14.73
C LEU A 22 3.12 -12.32 14.02
N ALA A 23 4.23 -12.48 14.75
CA ALA A 23 5.57 -12.44 14.21
C ALA A 23 6.00 -13.78 13.61
N CYS A 24 6.76 -13.72 12.52
CA CYS A 24 7.38 -14.88 11.92
C CYS A 24 8.54 -15.36 12.82
N PRO A 25 8.58 -16.65 13.20
CA PRO A 25 9.68 -17.16 14.02
C PRO A 25 11.06 -17.18 13.34
N ILE A 26 11.15 -16.87 12.04
CA ILE A 26 12.41 -16.88 11.27
C ILE A 26 13.00 -15.48 11.13
N CYS A 27 12.22 -14.50 10.65
CA CYS A 27 12.70 -13.12 10.49
C CYS A 27 12.38 -12.20 11.68
N SER A 28 11.52 -12.65 12.61
CA SER A 28 11.01 -11.86 13.74
C SER A 28 10.18 -10.63 13.36
N ASP A 29 9.90 -10.41 12.06
CA ASP A 29 8.96 -9.41 11.57
C ASP A 29 7.53 -9.97 11.51
N SER A 30 6.53 -9.10 11.28
CA SER A 30 5.14 -9.52 11.05
C SER A 30 5.04 -10.55 9.92
N LEU A 31 4.16 -11.54 10.09
CA LEU A 31 3.91 -12.56 9.08
C LEU A 31 3.44 -11.94 7.75
N GLU A 32 4.21 -12.18 6.69
CA GLU A 32 3.90 -11.80 5.30
C GLU A 32 3.69 -13.08 4.48
N ASP A 33 2.56 -13.15 3.78
CA ASP A 33 2.08 -14.36 3.09
C ASP A 33 2.28 -15.64 3.93
N PRO A 34 1.61 -15.72 5.10
CA PRO A 34 1.84 -16.81 6.04
C PRO A 34 1.45 -18.16 5.43
N VAL A 35 2.33 -19.14 5.61
CA VAL A 35 2.08 -20.55 5.29
C VAL A 35 2.10 -21.39 6.56
N LEU A 36 1.16 -22.31 6.64
CA LEU A 36 0.99 -23.27 7.73
C LEU A 36 1.71 -24.58 7.38
N LEU A 37 2.54 -25.06 8.31
CA LEU A 37 3.11 -26.41 8.24
C LEU A 37 2.16 -27.42 8.91
N ASN A 38 2.31 -28.71 8.58
CA ASN A 38 1.53 -29.81 9.19
C ASN A 38 1.71 -29.97 10.72
N CYS A 39 2.65 -29.25 11.33
CA CYS A 39 2.78 -29.16 12.79
C CYS A 39 1.94 -28.04 13.44
N GLY A 40 1.24 -27.21 12.64
CA GLY A 40 0.43 -26.08 13.12
C GLY A 40 1.17 -24.74 13.20
N HIS A 41 2.47 -24.69 12.90
CA HIS A 41 3.24 -23.45 12.94
C HIS A 41 3.18 -22.67 11.62
N ASN A 42 3.05 -21.34 11.72
CA ASN A 42 3.01 -20.42 10.59
C ASN A 42 4.34 -19.69 10.41
N PHE A 43 4.73 -19.44 9.16
CA PHE A 43 5.93 -18.70 8.77
C PHE A 43 5.64 -17.86 7.53
N CYS A 44 6.42 -16.81 7.25
CA CYS A 44 6.36 -16.16 5.94
C CYS A 44 6.75 -17.17 4.86
N GLN A 45 6.03 -17.21 3.74
CA GLN A 45 6.32 -18.14 2.64
C GLN A 45 7.77 -18.03 2.17
N ALA A 46 8.28 -16.82 1.99
CA ALA A 46 9.67 -16.57 1.58
C ALA A 46 10.67 -17.08 2.62
N CYS A 47 10.41 -16.85 3.90
CA CYS A 47 11.30 -17.26 4.99
C CYS A 47 11.46 -18.78 5.06
N ILE A 48 10.35 -19.54 5.08
CA ILE A 48 10.42 -21.01 5.16
C ILE A 48 10.96 -21.63 3.86
N THR A 49 10.63 -21.03 2.72
CA THR A 49 11.16 -21.48 1.41
C THR A 49 12.68 -21.36 1.36
N ARG A 50 13.26 -20.27 1.88
CA ARG A 50 14.71 -20.10 1.98
C ARG A 50 15.36 -21.10 2.93
N VAL A 51 14.72 -21.41 4.05
CA VAL A 51 15.25 -22.42 4.99
C VAL A 51 15.29 -23.82 4.36
N TRP A 52 14.34 -24.12 3.48
CA TRP A 52 14.28 -25.40 2.76
C TRP A 52 14.93 -25.38 1.39
N GLU A 53 15.66 -24.32 1.06
CA GLU A 53 16.31 -24.18 -0.24
C GLU A 53 17.38 -25.28 -0.43
N GLY A 54 17.35 -25.94 -1.60
CA GLY A 54 18.26 -27.03 -1.93
C GLY A 54 17.96 -28.38 -1.26
N LEU A 55 16.88 -28.49 -0.47
CA LEU A 55 16.45 -29.76 0.12
C LEU A 55 15.43 -30.45 -0.78
N GLU A 56 15.67 -31.73 -1.07
CA GLU A 56 14.72 -32.61 -1.76
C GLU A 56 13.85 -33.43 -0.77
N GLU A 57 14.38 -33.69 0.42
CA GLU A 57 13.74 -34.47 1.49
C GLU A 57 14.19 -34.00 2.89
N ASN A 58 13.64 -34.59 3.95
CA ASN A 58 14.00 -34.31 5.35
C ASN A 58 13.73 -32.87 5.83
N PHE A 59 12.68 -32.24 5.32
CA PHE A 59 12.23 -30.91 5.75
C PHE A 59 11.95 -30.88 7.25
N SER A 60 12.32 -29.79 7.94
CA SER A 60 12.06 -29.63 9.37
C SER A 60 11.43 -28.28 9.70
N CYS A 61 10.55 -28.27 10.70
CA CYS A 61 9.97 -27.05 11.23
C CYS A 61 11.01 -26.29 12.07
N PRO A 62 11.36 -25.03 11.74
CA PRO A 62 12.35 -24.26 12.50
C PRO A 62 11.93 -23.98 13.96
N LYS A 63 10.62 -23.99 14.26
CA LYS A 63 10.09 -23.68 15.59
C LYS A 63 10.07 -24.89 16.54
N CYS A 64 9.75 -26.08 16.04
CA CYS A 64 9.58 -27.27 16.91
C CYS A 64 10.42 -28.49 16.50
N GLY A 65 11.19 -28.42 15.43
CA GLY A 65 12.06 -29.50 14.96
C GLY A 65 11.34 -30.69 14.32
N LYS A 66 9.99 -30.70 14.25
CA LYS A 66 9.24 -31.79 13.61
C LYS A 66 9.68 -31.94 12.14
N ARG A 67 9.96 -33.17 11.73
CA ARG A 67 10.44 -33.51 10.38
C ARG A 67 9.28 -33.96 9.49
N PHE A 68 9.39 -33.71 8.19
CA PHE A 68 8.43 -34.04 7.15
C PHE A 68 9.16 -34.61 5.94
N GLN A 69 8.54 -35.58 5.27
CA GLN A 69 9.07 -36.12 4.02
C GLN A 69 8.73 -35.25 2.82
N GLU A 70 7.54 -34.62 2.84
CA GLU A 70 7.01 -33.83 1.75
C GLU A 70 6.97 -32.33 2.10
N ARG A 71 7.14 -31.49 1.08
CA ARG A 71 7.11 -30.04 1.18
C ARG A 71 5.67 -29.51 1.19
N HIS A 72 4.97 -29.67 2.31
CA HIS A 72 3.60 -29.18 2.48
C HIS A 72 3.58 -27.77 3.09
N LEU A 73 3.44 -26.76 2.22
CA LEU A 73 3.21 -25.36 2.59
C LEU A 73 1.76 -25.01 2.26
N LEU A 74 0.93 -24.81 3.29
CA LEU A 74 -0.48 -24.44 3.11
C LEU A 74 -0.64 -22.92 3.28
N PRO A 75 -0.98 -22.14 2.24
CA PRO A 75 -1.24 -20.71 2.39
C PRO A 75 -2.35 -20.43 3.42
N ASN A 76 -2.14 -19.43 4.27
CA ASN A 76 -3.07 -19.00 5.31
C ASN A 76 -3.52 -17.55 5.09
N PRO A 77 -4.32 -17.26 4.04
CA PRO A 77 -4.71 -15.89 3.70
C PRO A 77 -5.56 -15.22 4.77
N LEU A 78 -6.28 -15.99 5.60
CA LEU A 78 -7.05 -15.46 6.71
C LEU A 78 -6.13 -14.85 7.77
N LEU A 79 -5.08 -15.59 8.16
CA LEU A 79 -4.08 -15.07 9.10
C LEU A 79 -3.37 -13.84 8.51
N GLY A 80 -3.01 -13.85 7.22
CA GLY A 80 -2.44 -12.67 6.57
C GLY A 80 -3.35 -11.43 6.67
N LYS A 81 -4.66 -11.59 6.40
CA LYS A 81 -5.64 -10.49 6.56
C LYS A 81 -5.75 -10.03 8.02
N MET A 82 -5.69 -10.95 8.98
CA MET A 82 -5.73 -10.60 10.41
C MET A 82 -4.48 -9.82 10.84
N VAL A 83 -3.29 -10.26 10.40
CA VAL A 83 -2.02 -9.57 10.65
C VAL A 83 -2.10 -8.12 10.16
N GLU A 84 -2.56 -7.91 8.92
CA GLU A 84 -2.71 -6.57 8.34
C GLU A 84 -3.72 -5.69 9.10
N ARG A 85 -4.86 -6.25 9.52
CA ARG A 85 -5.85 -5.50 10.32
C ARG A 85 -5.32 -5.12 11.69
N VAL A 86 -4.67 -6.06 12.38
CA VAL A 86 -4.07 -5.79 13.68
C VAL A 86 -2.95 -4.76 13.53
N ARG A 87 -2.14 -4.86 12.47
CA ARG A 87 -1.11 -3.88 12.14
C ARG A 87 -1.72 -2.47 12.01
N LEU A 88 -2.83 -2.29 11.30
CA LEU A 88 -3.51 -0.98 11.24
C LEU A 88 -3.97 -0.45 12.61
N LEU A 89 -4.39 -1.33 13.52
CA LEU A 89 -4.86 -0.93 14.85
C LEU A 89 -3.71 -0.55 15.78
N ILE A 90 -2.55 -1.17 15.63
CA ILE A 90 -1.38 -0.93 16.49
C ILE A 90 -0.47 0.15 15.92
N LEU A 91 -0.30 0.21 14.59
CA LEU A 91 0.46 1.25 13.93
C LEU A 91 -0.29 2.58 14.01
N LYS A 92 0.37 3.56 14.63
CA LYS A 92 -0.11 4.94 14.72
C LYS A 92 0.21 5.67 13.41
N TYR A 93 -0.67 5.53 12.43
CA TYR A 93 -0.66 6.37 11.22
C TYR A 93 -1.23 7.75 11.53
N GLU A 94 -0.51 8.79 11.11
CA GLU A 94 -0.97 10.18 11.15
C GLU A 94 -2.00 10.40 10.04
N LEU A 95 -3.16 10.98 10.39
CA LEU A 95 -4.17 11.33 9.40
C LEU A 95 -3.75 12.62 8.68
N CYS A 96 -3.58 12.55 7.36
CA CYS A 96 -3.16 13.67 6.53
C CYS A 96 -4.35 14.25 5.78
N ILE A 97 -4.58 15.54 5.97
CA ILE A 97 -5.53 16.33 5.18
C ILE A 97 -4.80 16.83 3.95
N LEU A 98 -5.12 16.25 2.79
CA LEU A 98 -4.39 16.50 1.55
C LEU A 98 -5.08 17.53 0.67
N THR A 99 -4.30 18.26 -0.12
CA THR A 99 -4.79 19.03 -1.27
C THR A 99 -4.09 18.62 -2.55
N LEU A 100 -4.71 18.90 -3.69
CA LEU A 100 -4.19 18.59 -5.02
C LEU A 100 -3.28 19.71 -5.56
N ASP A 101 -2.15 19.33 -6.16
CA ASP A 101 -1.27 20.27 -6.85
C ASP A 101 -1.72 20.52 -8.30
N ALA A 102 -2.46 21.60 -8.49
CA ALA A 102 -2.92 22.05 -9.82
C ALA A 102 -1.77 22.38 -10.79
N ALA A 103 -0.55 22.64 -10.30
CA ALA A 103 0.62 22.88 -11.15
C ALA A 103 1.17 21.58 -11.74
N SER A 104 1.01 20.44 -11.05
CA SER A 104 1.34 19.11 -11.59
C SER A 104 0.30 18.58 -12.58
N ALA A 105 -0.95 19.04 -12.49
CA ALA A 105 -2.08 18.46 -13.20
C ALA A 105 -1.91 18.47 -14.73
N HIS A 106 -2.31 17.37 -15.37
CA HIS A 106 -2.52 17.32 -16.81
C HIS A 106 -3.47 18.44 -17.27
N PRO A 107 -3.22 19.14 -18.41
CA PRO A 107 -4.00 20.33 -18.78
C PRO A 107 -5.48 20.05 -19.12
N GLY A 108 -5.84 18.80 -19.40
CA GLY A 108 -7.24 18.38 -19.59
C GLY A 108 -8.01 18.11 -18.29
N LEU A 109 -7.35 18.17 -17.13
CA LEU A 109 -7.98 17.99 -15.83
C LEU A 109 -8.46 19.32 -15.25
N VAL A 110 -9.60 19.26 -14.58
CA VAL A 110 -10.15 20.36 -13.79
C VAL A 110 -9.99 20.01 -12.32
N VAL A 111 -9.40 20.94 -11.56
CA VAL A 111 -9.25 20.84 -10.10
C VAL A 111 -10.25 21.79 -9.45
N SER A 112 -10.96 21.32 -8.42
CA SER A 112 -11.91 22.17 -7.69
C SER A 112 -11.22 23.35 -6.98
N PRO A 113 -11.94 24.45 -6.67
CA PRO A 113 -11.35 25.60 -5.98
C PRO A 113 -10.73 25.29 -4.62
N ASP A 114 -11.33 24.35 -3.88
CA ASP A 114 -10.83 23.83 -2.60
C ASP A 114 -9.65 22.84 -2.75
N ARG A 115 -9.30 22.47 -3.99
CA ARG A 115 -8.23 21.53 -4.34
C ARG A 115 -8.42 20.12 -3.77
N HIS A 116 -9.65 19.70 -3.48
CA HIS A 116 -9.90 18.34 -3.00
C HIS A 116 -10.43 17.41 -4.08
N SER A 117 -11.07 17.92 -5.14
CA SER A 117 -11.61 17.12 -6.24
C SER A 117 -10.88 17.35 -7.56
N VAL A 118 -10.81 16.30 -8.38
CA VAL A 118 -10.32 16.36 -9.76
C VAL A 118 -11.19 15.51 -10.69
N TRP A 119 -11.42 16.00 -11.91
CA TRP A 119 -12.17 15.33 -12.98
C TRP A 119 -11.72 15.82 -14.36
N HIS A 120 -12.15 15.14 -15.43
CA HIS A 120 -11.89 15.56 -16.80
C HIS A 120 -12.71 16.80 -17.19
N GLY A 121 -12.04 17.77 -17.84
CA GLY A 121 -12.71 18.88 -18.50
C GLY A 121 -13.17 18.54 -19.92
N ASN A 122 -13.82 19.51 -20.58
CA ASN A 122 -14.33 19.36 -21.94
C ASN A 122 -13.25 19.55 -23.03
N SER A 123 -12.01 19.84 -22.67
CA SER A 123 -10.94 20.17 -23.61
C SER A 123 -9.77 19.22 -23.44
N GLY A 124 -9.42 18.51 -24.51
CA GLY A 124 -8.15 17.80 -24.61
C GLY A 124 -7.02 18.83 -24.53
N GLY A 125 -6.27 18.82 -23.44
CA GLY A 125 -5.22 19.79 -23.19
C GLY A 125 -4.12 19.75 -24.25
N CYS A 126 -3.68 20.92 -24.73
CA CYS A 126 -2.46 20.99 -25.54
C CYS A 126 -1.23 20.58 -24.71
N PRO A 127 -0.15 20.09 -25.35
CA PRO A 127 1.09 19.79 -24.66
C PRO A 127 1.58 21.00 -23.86
N PRO A 128 1.80 20.89 -22.54
CA PRO A 128 2.23 22.01 -21.73
C PRO A 128 3.73 22.25 -21.90
N SER A 129 4.14 23.52 -21.96
CA SER A 129 5.56 23.90 -21.90
C SER A 129 6.20 23.63 -20.54
N ASP A 130 5.40 23.68 -19.46
CA ASP A 130 5.86 23.42 -18.09
C ASP A 130 6.12 21.91 -17.86
N HIS A 131 7.38 21.57 -17.54
CA HIS A 131 7.82 20.20 -17.25
C HIS A 131 7.27 19.63 -15.94
N ARG A 132 6.67 20.45 -15.08
CA ARG A 132 5.99 20.00 -13.87
C ARG A 132 4.68 19.30 -14.16
N ARG A 133 4.04 19.58 -15.31
CA ARG A 133 2.75 19.01 -15.70
C ARG A 133 2.90 17.63 -16.32
N PHE A 134 1.97 16.72 -15.97
CA PHE A 134 1.84 15.45 -16.66
C PHE A 134 1.28 15.62 -18.08
N PHE A 135 1.87 14.92 -19.04
CA PHE A 135 1.40 14.79 -20.42
C PHE A 135 2.09 13.59 -21.08
N PRO A 136 1.40 12.72 -21.84
CA PRO A 136 -0.03 12.77 -22.21
C PRO A 136 -0.96 12.16 -21.15
N ALA A 137 -0.41 11.56 -20.09
CA ALA A 137 -1.22 10.91 -19.06
C ALA A 137 -1.98 11.93 -18.21
N SER A 138 -3.26 11.64 -17.97
CA SER A 138 -4.17 12.49 -17.19
C SER A 138 -3.99 12.31 -15.68
N CYS A 139 -2.78 12.63 -15.21
CA CYS A 139 -2.36 12.47 -13.81
C CYS A 139 -2.26 13.80 -13.06
N ILE A 140 -2.27 13.70 -11.74
CA ILE A 140 -2.08 14.81 -10.80
C ILE A 140 -1.47 14.28 -9.49
N LEU A 141 -0.68 15.10 -8.81
CA LEU A 141 -0.10 14.80 -7.49
C LEU A 141 -0.81 15.57 -6.37
N GLY A 142 -0.64 15.09 -5.14
CA GLY A 142 -0.86 15.88 -3.94
C GLY A 142 0.14 17.03 -3.82
N SER A 143 -0.25 18.07 -3.09
CA SER A 143 0.60 19.24 -2.81
C SER A 143 1.73 18.96 -1.83
N GLU A 144 1.52 17.99 -0.94
CA GLU A 144 2.46 17.61 0.10
C GLU A 144 3.06 16.24 -0.20
N GLY A 145 4.36 16.12 0.04
CA GLY A 145 5.11 14.89 -0.14
C GLY A 145 5.67 14.40 1.19
N PHE A 146 5.87 13.09 1.29
CA PHE A 146 6.31 12.40 2.50
C PHE A 146 7.69 11.77 2.29
N SER A 147 8.63 12.12 3.16
CA SER A 147 10.00 11.58 3.15
C SER A 147 10.34 10.75 4.39
N SER A 148 9.40 10.58 5.31
CA SER A 148 9.53 9.84 6.56
C SER A 148 8.16 9.66 7.23
N GLY A 149 8.04 8.72 8.14
CA GLY A 149 6.88 8.53 8.99
C GLY A 149 5.78 7.64 8.39
N ARG A 150 4.68 7.54 9.15
CA ARG A 150 3.50 6.75 8.81
C ARG A 150 2.31 7.65 8.61
N HIS A 151 1.80 7.68 7.39
CA HIS A 151 0.76 8.60 6.95
C HIS A 151 -0.43 7.84 6.42
N ARG A 152 -1.64 8.36 6.64
CA ARG A 152 -2.85 7.83 6.01
C ARG A 152 -3.75 8.95 5.51
N TRP A 153 -4.43 8.68 4.41
CA TRP A 153 -5.47 9.54 3.87
C TRP A 153 -6.54 8.70 3.19
N GLU A 154 -7.71 9.29 3.01
CA GLU A 154 -8.85 8.66 2.36
C GLU A 154 -9.20 9.36 1.05
N VAL A 155 -9.61 8.55 0.08
CA VAL A 155 -9.92 9.00 -1.27
C VAL A 155 -11.25 8.41 -1.69
N GLU A 156 -12.21 9.26 -2.01
CA GLU A 156 -13.47 8.86 -2.62
C GLU A 156 -13.31 8.78 -4.14
N VAL A 157 -13.65 7.60 -4.67
CA VAL A 157 -13.50 7.24 -6.10
C VAL A 157 -14.85 7.00 -6.78
N GLY A 158 -15.93 6.91 -6.00
CA GLY A 158 -17.30 6.74 -6.47
C GLY A 158 -17.56 5.45 -7.24
N ASP A 159 -18.67 5.42 -7.98
CA ASP A 159 -19.20 4.21 -8.64
C ASP A 159 -18.60 3.97 -10.03
N LYS A 160 -17.73 4.87 -10.49
CA LYS A 160 -17.23 4.88 -11.87
C LYS A 160 -15.83 4.31 -11.93
N ASP A 161 -15.56 3.56 -12.99
CA ASP A 161 -14.27 2.93 -13.25
C ASP A 161 -13.34 3.93 -13.94
N GLY A 162 -12.10 3.53 -14.15
CA GLY A 162 -11.18 4.32 -14.96
C GLY A 162 -10.28 5.28 -14.18
N TRP A 163 -9.87 4.88 -12.99
CA TRP A 163 -8.98 5.64 -12.12
C TRP A 163 -7.93 4.76 -11.45
N ALA A 164 -6.82 5.37 -11.06
CA ALA A 164 -5.83 4.78 -10.16
C ALA A 164 -5.47 5.75 -9.03
N VAL A 165 -5.27 5.20 -7.84
CA VAL A 165 -4.89 5.93 -6.62
C VAL A 165 -3.66 5.29 -6.00
N GLY A 166 -2.73 6.10 -5.50
CA GLY A 166 -1.50 5.59 -4.92
C GLY A 166 -0.53 6.65 -4.49
N VAL A 167 0.75 6.30 -4.58
CA VAL A 167 1.87 7.23 -4.39
C VAL A 167 2.84 7.16 -5.55
N ALA A 168 3.50 8.28 -5.83
CA ALA A 168 4.55 8.38 -6.81
C ALA A 168 5.77 9.09 -6.23
N ARG A 169 6.93 8.67 -6.70
CA ARG A 169 8.22 9.35 -6.51
C ARG A 169 8.15 10.81 -6.98
N GLU A 170 8.82 11.71 -6.28
CA GLU A 170 9.03 13.10 -6.72
C GLU A 170 9.56 13.17 -8.17
N SER A 171 10.50 12.27 -8.47
CA SER A 171 11.18 12.12 -9.76
C SER A 171 10.37 11.38 -10.84
N VAL A 172 9.11 11.03 -10.56
CA VAL A 172 8.25 10.28 -11.50
C VAL A 172 8.23 10.92 -12.89
N ARG A 173 8.28 10.08 -13.92
CA ARG A 173 8.26 10.54 -15.31
C ARG A 173 6.91 11.16 -15.64
N ARG A 174 6.95 12.38 -16.18
CA ARG A 174 5.74 13.17 -16.47
C ARG A 174 5.46 13.37 -17.96
N ARG A 175 6.38 12.93 -18.84
CA ARG A 175 6.35 13.20 -20.30
C ARG A 175 6.13 11.98 -21.19
N ASP A 176 6.11 10.80 -20.59
CA ASP A 176 5.91 9.52 -21.26
C ASP A 176 4.51 8.98 -20.97
N PRO A 177 4.00 8.00 -21.74
CA PRO A 177 2.85 7.20 -21.33
C PRO A 177 3.03 6.69 -19.89
N MET A 178 1.98 6.77 -19.09
CA MET A 178 2.05 6.42 -17.67
C MET A 178 2.10 4.90 -17.49
N GLU A 179 3.01 4.45 -16.64
CA GLU A 179 3.14 3.06 -16.23
C GLU A 179 3.11 2.97 -14.70
N LEU A 180 2.09 2.33 -14.12
CA LEU A 180 1.88 2.30 -12.67
C LEU A 180 2.76 1.25 -11.94
N GLN A 181 3.96 0.98 -12.45
CA GLN A 181 4.84 -0.06 -11.89
C GLN A 181 5.80 0.51 -10.84
N PRO A 182 6.09 -0.24 -9.76
CA PRO A 182 7.07 0.15 -8.74
C PRO A 182 8.44 0.55 -9.29
N GLN A 183 8.90 -0.16 -10.34
CA GLN A 183 10.18 0.11 -11.01
C GLN A 183 10.24 1.49 -11.69
N HIS A 184 9.07 2.06 -12.02
CA HIS A 184 8.92 3.41 -12.58
C HIS A 184 8.58 4.45 -11.50
N GLY A 185 8.63 4.05 -10.22
CA GLY A 185 8.42 4.95 -9.09
C GLY A 185 6.97 5.22 -8.76
N VAL A 186 6.04 4.35 -9.19
CA VAL A 186 4.61 4.47 -8.89
C VAL A 186 4.12 3.22 -8.18
N TRP A 187 3.42 3.39 -7.07
CA TRP A 187 2.75 2.33 -6.30
C TRP A 187 1.29 2.70 -6.17
N ALA A 188 0.45 2.17 -7.06
CA ALA A 188 -0.95 2.52 -7.15
C ALA A 188 -1.82 1.29 -7.37
N VAL A 189 -3.05 1.37 -6.88
CA VAL A 189 -4.12 0.43 -7.20
C VAL A 189 -5.05 1.08 -8.21
N GLU A 190 -5.50 0.28 -9.15
CA GLU A 190 -6.41 0.71 -10.21
C GLU A 190 -7.67 -0.15 -10.19
N LEU A 191 -8.82 0.44 -10.49
CA LEU A 191 -10.06 -0.31 -10.70
C LEU A 191 -10.41 -0.34 -12.19
N GLY A 192 -10.03 -1.45 -12.84
CA GLY A 192 -10.31 -1.75 -14.24
C GLY A 192 -11.53 -2.65 -14.45
N TRP A 193 -11.72 -3.13 -15.69
CA TRP A 193 -12.99 -3.70 -16.15
C TRP A 193 -13.47 -4.94 -15.40
N TYR A 194 -12.62 -5.65 -14.63
CA TYR A 194 -13.10 -6.73 -13.75
C TYR A 194 -12.27 -6.99 -12.47
N GLN A 195 -11.13 -6.34 -12.21
CA GLN A 195 -10.30 -6.64 -11.02
C GLN A 195 -9.47 -5.43 -10.57
N LEU A 196 -9.24 -5.30 -9.25
CA LEU A 196 -8.13 -4.53 -8.69
C LEU A 196 -6.85 -5.31 -9.02
N LEU A 197 -6.22 -5.02 -10.15
CA LEU A 197 -4.97 -5.69 -10.52
C LEU A 197 -3.79 -4.93 -9.91
N PRO A 198 -2.99 -5.55 -9.03
CA PRO A 198 -1.63 -5.10 -8.86
C PRO A 198 -0.89 -5.37 -10.18
N LEU A 199 -0.10 -4.40 -10.64
CA LEU A 199 0.81 -4.63 -11.76
C LEU A 199 1.94 -5.58 -11.32
N SER A 200 1.64 -6.89 -11.37
CA SER A 200 2.53 -8.07 -11.35
C SER A 200 3.33 -8.36 -10.05
N PRO A 201 3.61 -9.64 -9.70
CA PRO A 201 3.22 -10.88 -10.37
C PRO A 201 2.07 -11.64 -9.69
N TRP A 202 1.25 -12.22 -10.56
CA TRP A 202 0.23 -13.26 -10.39
C TRP A 202 0.47 -14.27 -9.24
N PRO A 203 -0.57 -14.81 -8.56
CA PRO A 203 -2.00 -14.69 -8.84
C PRO A 203 -2.68 -13.47 -8.18
N PRO A 204 -3.79 -12.97 -8.74
CA PRO A 204 -4.53 -11.85 -8.16
C PRO A 204 -5.03 -12.21 -6.75
N ALA A 205 -4.76 -11.33 -5.79
CA ALA A 205 -5.47 -11.35 -4.51
C ALA A 205 -6.98 -11.40 -4.81
N ALA A 206 -7.72 -12.28 -4.13
CA ALA A 206 -9.14 -12.46 -4.37
C ALA A 206 -9.86 -11.11 -4.44
N ALA A 207 -10.51 -10.83 -5.58
CA ALA A 207 -11.20 -9.57 -5.80
C ALA A 207 -12.17 -9.30 -4.63
N PRO A 208 -12.21 -8.07 -4.10
CA PRO A 208 -13.13 -7.74 -3.03
C PRO A 208 -14.57 -8.02 -3.50
N SER A 209 -15.38 -8.62 -2.62
CA SER A 209 -16.76 -9.02 -2.94
C SER A 209 -17.67 -7.82 -3.26
N GLN A 210 -17.24 -6.62 -2.85
CA GLN A 210 -17.88 -5.35 -3.12
C GLN A 210 -16.85 -4.37 -3.64
N ARG A 211 -17.29 -3.47 -4.51
CA ARG A 211 -16.47 -2.41 -5.07
C ARG A 211 -16.23 -1.33 -4.01
N PRO A 212 -14.97 -0.96 -3.71
CA PRO A 212 -14.72 0.12 -2.76
C PRO A 212 -15.11 1.46 -3.39
N HIS A 213 -15.96 2.23 -2.71
CA HIS A 213 -16.31 3.61 -3.08
C HIS A 213 -15.34 4.62 -2.46
N ARG A 214 -14.67 4.21 -1.38
CA ARG A 214 -13.64 4.97 -0.68
C ARG A 214 -12.46 4.09 -0.34
N ILE A 215 -11.26 4.59 -0.64
CA ILE A 215 -10.00 3.88 -0.43
C ILE A 215 -9.19 4.63 0.61
N GLN A 216 -8.77 3.91 1.64
CA GLN A 216 -7.76 4.37 2.56
C GLN A 216 -6.38 3.97 2.02
N VAL A 217 -5.50 4.95 1.86
CA VAL A 217 -4.09 4.74 1.52
C VAL A 217 -3.27 4.93 2.79
N CYS A 218 -2.41 3.96 3.09
CA CYS A 218 -1.49 4.00 4.22
C CYS A 218 -0.06 3.88 3.71
N LEU A 219 0.75 4.88 4.00
CA LEU A 219 2.18 4.91 3.70
C LEU A 219 2.96 4.66 5.00
N ASP A 220 3.74 3.59 5.05
CA ASP A 220 4.74 3.32 6.09
C ASP A 220 6.12 3.50 5.45
N TYR A 221 6.69 4.71 5.58
CA TYR A 221 7.89 5.07 4.83
C TYR A 221 9.10 4.25 5.28
N GLU A 222 9.38 4.23 6.60
CA GLU A 222 10.48 3.45 7.16
C GLU A 222 10.25 1.94 7.04
N GLY A 223 9.00 1.48 7.16
CA GLY A 223 8.63 0.09 6.94
C GLY A 223 8.61 -0.33 5.47
N GLY A 224 8.74 0.61 4.53
CA GLY A 224 8.79 0.32 3.10
C GLY A 224 7.47 -0.20 2.53
N ARG A 225 6.32 0.25 3.03
CA ARG A 225 5.00 -0.26 2.62
C ARG A 225 4.05 0.82 2.14
N VAL A 226 3.30 0.51 1.09
CA VAL A 226 2.10 1.26 0.68
C VAL A 226 0.93 0.30 0.66
N SER A 227 0.00 0.48 1.58
CA SER A 227 -1.14 -0.40 1.78
C SER A 227 -2.45 0.30 1.45
N PHE A 228 -3.35 -0.44 0.82
CA PHE A 228 -4.64 0.03 0.35
C PHE A 228 -5.75 -0.78 1.00
N TYR A 229 -6.75 -0.08 1.53
CA TYR A 229 -7.88 -0.69 2.20
C TYR A 229 -9.19 -0.09 1.69
N ASP A 230 -10.24 -0.89 1.71
CA ASP A 230 -11.61 -0.37 1.70
C ASP A 230 -11.80 0.41 3.01
N ALA A 231 -12.07 1.72 2.90
CA ALA A 231 -12.16 2.60 4.06
C ALA A 231 -13.38 2.28 4.94
N GLU A 232 -14.44 1.64 4.41
CA GLU A 232 -15.66 1.39 5.17
C GLU A 232 -15.50 0.24 6.17
N ASN A 233 -14.77 -0.80 5.78
CA ASN A 233 -14.68 -2.06 6.53
C ASN A 233 -13.24 -2.49 6.83
N LEU A 234 -12.24 -1.67 6.45
CA LEU A 234 -10.81 -1.93 6.60
C LEU A 234 -10.41 -3.30 6.01
N THR A 235 -11.06 -3.70 4.92
CA THR A 235 -10.67 -4.89 4.18
C THR A 235 -9.41 -4.56 3.38
N PRO A 236 -8.30 -5.30 3.57
CA PRO A 236 -7.11 -5.09 2.79
C PRO A 236 -7.39 -5.38 1.32
N LEU A 237 -7.05 -4.42 0.46
CA LEU A 237 -7.15 -4.51 -0.99
C LEU A 237 -5.82 -4.98 -1.57
N PHE A 238 -4.74 -4.26 -1.26
CA PHE A 238 -3.40 -4.59 -1.73
C PHE A 238 -2.33 -3.93 -0.87
N THR A 239 -1.11 -4.49 -0.85
CA THR A 239 0.06 -3.85 -0.23
C THR A 239 1.27 -4.02 -1.12
N PHE A 240 1.94 -2.92 -1.43
CA PHE A 240 3.27 -2.93 -2.04
C PHE A 240 4.34 -2.89 -0.96
N THR A 241 5.44 -3.59 -1.21
CA THR A 241 6.68 -3.50 -0.43
C THR A 241 7.79 -2.94 -1.31
N ALA A 242 8.53 -1.96 -0.82
CA ALA A 242 9.64 -1.33 -1.51
C ALA A 242 10.56 -0.56 -0.56
N SER A 243 11.78 -0.28 -0.99
CA SER A 243 12.66 0.68 -0.31
C SER A 243 12.48 2.06 -0.94
N PHE A 244 12.11 3.04 -0.13
CA PHE A 244 11.93 4.43 -0.56
C PHE A 244 13.20 5.24 -0.29
N THR A 245 13.64 5.98 -1.30
CA THR A 245 14.88 6.77 -1.26
C THR A 245 14.63 8.26 -1.50
N GLU A 246 13.40 8.64 -1.79
CA GLU A 246 13.00 10.00 -2.14
C GLU A 246 11.60 10.28 -1.62
N THR A 247 11.24 11.56 -1.61
CA THR A 247 9.91 12.02 -1.23
C THR A 247 8.84 11.37 -2.10
N LEU A 248 7.79 10.84 -1.47
CA LEU A 248 6.64 10.26 -2.14
C LEU A 248 5.46 11.23 -2.06
N PHE A 249 4.80 11.42 -3.19
CA PHE A 249 3.60 12.24 -3.30
C PHE A 249 2.37 11.37 -3.49
N PRO A 250 1.22 11.70 -2.88
CA PRO A 250 -0.07 11.14 -3.28
C PRO A 250 -0.24 11.29 -4.79
N PHE A 251 -0.65 10.21 -5.46
CA PHE A 251 -0.71 10.11 -6.91
C PHE A 251 -2.11 9.68 -7.35
N PHE A 252 -2.63 10.36 -8.37
CA PHE A 252 -3.95 10.13 -8.92
C PHE A 252 -3.90 10.13 -10.44
N TRP A 253 -4.54 9.15 -11.06
CA TRP A 253 -4.67 9.05 -12.51
C TRP A 253 -6.12 8.79 -12.90
N LEU A 254 -6.63 9.53 -13.88
CA LEU A 254 -7.98 9.39 -14.40
C LEU A 254 -7.91 9.12 -15.91
N TRP A 255 -8.26 7.92 -16.38
CA TRP A 255 -8.31 7.64 -17.83
C TRP A 255 -9.73 7.53 -18.38
N ALA A 256 -10.75 7.28 -17.54
CA ALA A 256 -12.13 7.41 -17.98
C ALA A 256 -12.59 8.88 -17.91
N PRO A 257 -13.27 9.40 -18.96
CA PRO A 257 -13.82 10.76 -18.95
C PRO A 257 -14.84 11.02 -17.83
N SER A 258 -15.47 9.95 -17.34
CA SER A 258 -16.50 10.01 -16.32
C SER A 258 -15.95 9.90 -14.89
N ALA A 259 -14.67 9.57 -14.74
CA ALA A 259 -14.01 9.40 -13.45
C ALA A 259 -13.89 10.74 -12.71
N ARG A 260 -14.02 10.65 -11.38
CA ARG A 260 -13.81 11.76 -10.46
C ARG A 260 -13.17 11.21 -9.20
N ILE A 261 -12.17 11.92 -8.70
CA ILE A 261 -11.50 11.61 -7.44
C ILE A 261 -11.74 12.78 -6.49
N THR A 262 -12.05 12.48 -5.23
CA THR A 262 -12.21 13.48 -4.17
C THR A 262 -11.44 13.04 -2.93
N LEU A 263 -10.54 13.90 -2.44
CA LEU A 263 -9.83 13.72 -1.17
C LEU A 263 -10.80 13.95 0.00
N CYS A 264 -10.79 13.04 0.96
CA CYS A 264 -11.54 13.20 2.19
C CYS A 264 -10.74 14.07 3.17
N PRO A 265 -11.36 15.11 3.77
CA PRO A 265 -10.72 15.95 4.78
C PRO A 265 -10.65 15.31 6.16
#